data_AF-A0A925HGZ7-F1
#
_entry.id   AF-A0A925HGZ7-F1
#
_cell.length_a   1.000
_cell.length_b   1.000
_cell.length_c   1.000
_cell.angle_alpha   90.00
_cell.angle_beta   90.00
_cell.angle_gamma   90.00
#
_symmetry.space_group_name_H-M   'P 1'
#
loop_
_entity.id
_entity.type
_entity.pdbx_description
1 polymer ?
#
loop_
_entity_poly.entity_id
_entity_poly.type
_entity_poly.pdbx_seq_one_letter_code
_entity_poly.pdbx_strand_id
1 'polypeptide(L)'
;IAQQGLANTVRGATVYTLSEQASDEEARRMAETENNSDAIAGLQTAKFEEEGEVRNILIDLLKRETSNFSADFSNALVKRLGPSVSLSSRPQRSAAFKVLRQADTPSVLVELGYMSNAEDERLLNSSAWQRRVAAAIGAAADSYFSKRTAKAR
;
A
#
# COMPACT_ATOMS: atom_id res chain seq x y z
N ILE A 1 -22.63 17.86 -3.26
CA ILE A 1 -23.50 17.05 -4.15
C ILE A 1 -22.69 16.30 -5.22
N ALA A 2 -21.64 16.88 -5.82
CA ALA A 2 -20.80 16.17 -6.81
C ALA A 2 -19.90 15.02 -6.28
N GLN A 3 -19.58 14.97 -4.97
CA GLN A 3 -18.73 13.91 -4.40
C GLN A 3 -19.45 12.55 -4.22
N GLN A 4 -20.78 12.54 -4.09
CA GLN A 4 -21.53 11.30 -3.86
C GLN A 4 -21.72 10.44 -5.12
N GLY A 5 -21.60 11.03 -6.32
CA GLY A 5 -21.74 10.30 -7.59
C GLY A 5 -20.47 9.56 -8.05
N LEU A 6 -19.29 10.03 -7.64
CA LEU A 6 -18.00 9.41 -7.99
C LEU A 6 -17.65 8.20 -7.09
N ALA A 7 -18.14 8.21 -5.85
CA ALA A 7 -17.93 7.14 -4.87
C ALA A 7 -18.52 5.79 -5.30
N ASN A 8 -19.44 5.80 -6.28
CA ASN A 8 -20.11 4.60 -6.79
C ASN A 8 -19.36 3.95 -7.97
N THR A 9 -18.36 4.62 -8.54
CA THR A 9 -17.65 4.17 -9.75
C THR A 9 -16.25 3.61 -9.46
N VAL A 10 -15.63 4.00 -8.34
CA VAL A 10 -14.33 3.48 -7.92
C VAL A 10 -14.56 2.19 -7.14
N ARG A 11 -13.95 1.09 -7.61
CA ARG A 11 -14.10 -0.24 -7.02
C ARG A 11 -12.82 -1.05 -7.15
N GLY A 12 -12.69 -2.02 -6.26
CA GLY A 12 -11.65 -3.03 -6.33
C GLY A 12 -10.33 -2.64 -5.67
N ALA A 13 -9.52 -3.65 -5.43
CA ALA A 13 -8.31 -3.52 -4.62
C ALA A 13 -7.22 -2.71 -5.32
N THR A 14 -6.51 -1.91 -4.51
CA THR A 14 -5.37 -1.08 -4.91
C THR A 14 -4.26 -1.22 -3.88
N VAL A 15 -3.02 -1.36 -4.34
CA VAL A 15 -1.82 -1.44 -3.49
C VAL A 15 -1.02 -0.16 -3.66
N TYR A 16 -0.75 0.52 -2.55
CA TYR A 16 0.00 1.77 -2.49
C TYR A 16 1.41 1.55 -1.95
N THR A 17 2.39 2.20 -2.57
CA THR A 17 3.77 2.28 -2.08
C THR A 17 4.14 3.74 -1.74
N LEU A 18 5.20 3.91 -0.94
CA LEU A 18 5.72 5.23 -0.62
C LEU A 18 6.40 5.86 -1.85
N SER A 19 6.03 7.10 -2.15
CA SER A 19 6.74 7.97 -3.10
C SER A 19 6.52 9.42 -2.70
N GLU A 20 7.55 10.27 -2.85
CA GLU A 20 7.39 11.72 -2.67
C GLU A 20 6.49 12.32 -3.75
N GLN A 21 6.56 11.78 -4.98
CA GLN A 21 5.68 12.16 -6.07
C GLN A 21 4.52 11.16 -6.19
N ALA A 22 3.29 11.66 -6.13
CA ALA A 22 2.11 10.84 -6.32
C ALA A 22 2.00 10.33 -7.77
N SER A 23 1.56 9.09 -7.96
CA SER A 23 1.36 8.49 -9.28
C SER A 23 0.20 9.11 -10.05
N ASP A 24 -0.77 9.66 -9.33
CA ASP A 24 -1.93 10.39 -9.83
C ASP A 24 -2.56 11.23 -8.71
N GLU A 25 -3.47 12.12 -9.11
CA GLU A 25 -4.15 13.05 -8.20
C GLU A 25 -5.04 12.34 -7.16
N GLU A 26 -5.62 11.20 -7.52
CA GLU A 26 -6.42 10.39 -6.60
C GLU A 26 -5.53 9.79 -5.49
N ALA A 27 -4.35 9.26 -5.83
CA ALA A 27 -3.38 8.77 -4.86
C ALA A 27 -2.87 9.88 -3.93
N ARG A 28 -2.66 11.10 -4.47
CA ARG A 28 -2.30 12.27 -3.67
C ARG A 28 -3.37 12.59 -2.61
N ARG A 29 -4.64 12.68 -3.03
CA ARG A 29 -5.77 12.97 -2.12
C ARG A 29 -6.00 11.88 -1.09
N MET A 30 -5.80 10.62 -1.49
CA MET A 30 -5.88 9.48 -0.58
C MET A 30 -4.81 9.61 0.52
N ALA A 31 -3.55 9.83 0.15
CA ALA A 31 -2.47 10.02 1.12
C ALA A 31 -2.74 11.19 2.08
N GLU A 32 -3.26 12.32 1.60
CA GLU A 32 -3.62 13.45 2.45
C GLU A 32 -4.72 13.10 3.47
N THR A 33 -5.73 12.37 3.03
CA THR A 33 -6.86 11.96 3.87
C THR A 33 -6.42 10.97 4.94
N GLU A 34 -5.68 9.93 4.56
CA GLU A 34 -5.16 8.91 5.49
C GLU A 34 -4.16 9.52 6.48
N ASN A 35 -3.23 10.36 6.01
CA ASN A 35 -2.25 11.04 6.88
C ASN A 35 -2.90 11.94 7.93
N ASN A 36 -4.03 12.57 7.61
CA ASN A 36 -4.80 13.38 8.55
C ASN A 36 -5.58 12.50 9.53
N SER A 37 -6.13 11.38 9.05
CA SER A 37 -6.83 10.41 9.89
C SER A 37 -5.91 9.77 10.92
N ASP A 38 -4.69 9.38 10.52
CA ASP A 38 -3.65 8.88 11.42
C ASP A 38 -3.28 9.90 12.51
N ALA A 39 -3.20 11.18 12.15
CA ALA A 39 -2.89 12.26 13.09
C ALA A 39 -4.00 12.44 14.14
N ILE A 40 -5.27 12.32 13.73
CA ILE A 40 -6.43 12.36 14.63
C ILE A 40 -6.45 11.12 15.55
N ALA A 41 -6.11 9.94 15.02
CA ALA A 41 -6.03 8.69 15.78
C ALA A 41 -4.84 8.63 16.76
N GLY A 42 -3.95 9.62 16.74
CA GLY A 42 -2.76 9.67 17.60
C GLY A 42 -1.68 8.66 17.23
N LEU A 43 -1.70 8.11 16.02
CA LEU A 43 -0.67 7.19 15.56
C LEU A 43 0.65 7.94 15.36
N GLN A 44 1.64 7.61 16.19
CA GLN A 44 3.00 8.11 15.97
C GLN A 44 3.62 7.34 14.81
N THR A 45 3.78 7.99 13.67
CA THR A 45 4.60 7.46 12.58
C THR A 45 6.07 7.61 12.97
N ALA A 46 6.88 6.59 12.66
CA ALA A 46 8.30 6.61 12.99
C ALA A 46 8.94 7.87 12.40
N LYS A 47 9.42 8.77 13.27
CA LYS A 47 10.25 9.89 12.87
C LYS A 47 11.66 9.37 12.71
N PHE A 48 12.07 9.13 11.48
CA PHE A 48 13.50 9.03 11.18
C PHE A 48 14.02 10.47 11.05
N GLU A 49 14.67 10.95 12.10
CA GLU A 49 15.33 12.27 12.09
C GLU A 49 16.60 12.20 11.23
N GLU A 50 16.73 13.14 10.30
CA GLU A 50 17.85 13.27 9.36
C GLU A 50 19.00 14.05 10.01
N GLU A 51 19.74 13.43 10.93
CA GLU A 51 20.92 14.05 11.54
C GLU A 51 22.23 13.65 10.81
N GLY A 52 22.77 14.59 9.99
CA GLY A 52 24.14 14.58 9.47
C GLY A 52 24.31 14.22 7.98
N GLU A 53 25.04 15.05 7.23
CA GLU A 53 25.16 15.02 5.75
C GLU A 53 25.69 13.69 5.15
N VAL A 54 26.64 13.01 5.82
CA VAL A 54 27.15 11.68 5.38
C VAL A 54 26.23 10.53 5.82
N ARG A 55 25.58 10.66 6.98
CA ARG A 55 24.53 9.73 7.42
C ARG A 55 23.35 9.75 6.43
N ASN A 56 23.09 10.91 5.82
CA ASN A 56 22.04 11.09 4.83
C ASN A 56 22.26 10.26 3.56
N ILE A 57 23.48 10.15 3.00
CA ILE A 57 23.72 9.33 1.79
C ILE A 57 23.40 7.85 2.05
N LEU A 58 23.87 7.29 3.17
CA LEU A 58 23.58 5.90 3.51
C LEU A 58 22.09 5.67 3.76
N ILE A 59 21.44 6.62 4.43
CA ILE A 59 19.98 6.61 4.63
C ILE A 59 19.26 6.67 3.28
N ASP A 60 19.70 7.49 2.34
CA ASP A 60 19.06 7.63 1.02
C ASP A 60 19.24 6.38 0.16
N LEU A 61 20.40 5.75 0.21
CA LEU A 61 20.63 4.45 -0.41
C LEU A 61 19.71 3.37 0.18
N LEU A 62 19.59 3.33 1.51
CA LEU A 62 18.70 2.41 2.20
C LEU A 62 17.23 2.67 1.86
N LYS A 63 16.77 3.93 1.90
CA LYS A 63 15.42 4.34 1.46
C LYS A 63 15.15 3.89 0.03
N ARG A 64 16.11 4.07 -0.88
CA ARG A 64 15.98 3.65 -2.29
C ARG A 64 15.87 2.14 -2.42
N GLU A 65 16.69 1.40 -1.70
CA GLU A 65 16.63 -0.07 -1.68
C GLU A 65 15.31 -0.58 -1.10
N THR A 66 14.88 -0.05 0.04
CA THR A 66 13.59 -0.32 0.67
C THR A 66 12.41 0.02 -0.24
N SER A 67 12.51 1.09 -1.04
CA SER A 67 11.48 1.46 -2.03
C SER A 67 11.40 0.42 -3.15
N ASN A 68 12.54 -0.02 -3.71
CA ASN A 68 12.56 -1.10 -4.70
C ASN A 68 11.93 -2.38 -4.14
N PHE A 69 12.22 -2.69 -2.88
CA PHE A 69 11.69 -3.86 -2.19
C PHE A 69 10.18 -3.78 -1.99
N SER A 70 9.67 -2.59 -1.67
CA SER A 70 8.24 -2.31 -1.55
C SER A 70 7.53 -2.44 -2.92
N ALA A 71 8.17 -1.99 -4.00
CA ALA A 71 7.65 -2.15 -5.35
C ALA A 71 7.60 -3.63 -5.78
N ASP A 72 8.65 -4.41 -5.50
CA ASP A 72 8.68 -5.85 -5.74
C ASP A 72 7.58 -6.59 -4.97
N PHE A 73 7.36 -6.21 -3.71
CA PHE A 73 6.29 -6.80 -2.91
C PHE A 73 4.90 -6.38 -3.41
N SER A 74 4.71 -5.12 -3.81
CA SER A 74 3.47 -4.65 -4.45
C SER A 74 3.13 -5.45 -5.70
N ASN A 75 4.11 -5.74 -6.56
CA ASN A 75 3.93 -6.61 -7.73
C ASN A 75 3.49 -8.03 -7.34
N ALA A 76 4.07 -8.61 -6.28
CA ALA A 76 3.70 -9.92 -5.78
C ALA A 76 2.26 -9.93 -5.24
N LEU A 77 1.88 -8.90 -4.49
CA LEU A 77 0.53 -8.74 -3.94
C LEU A 77 -0.52 -8.65 -5.05
N VAL A 78 -0.37 -7.75 -6.02
CA VAL A 78 -1.34 -7.59 -7.11
C VAL A 78 -1.54 -8.89 -7.87
N LYS A 79 -0.45 -9.62 -8.16
CA LYS A 79 -0.52 -10.92 -8.84
C LYS A 79 -1.28 -11.97 -8.02
N ARG A 80 -1.14 -11.99 -6.69
CA ARG A 80 -1.81 -12.97 -5.81
C ARG A 80 -3.23 -12.57 -5.44
N LEU A 81 -3.54 -11.29 -5.38
CA LEU A 81 -4.86 -10.76 -5.06
C LEU A 81 -5.83 -10.87 -6.24
N GLY A 82 -5.37 -10.70 -7.48
CA GLY A 82 -6.23 -10.68 -8.67
C GLY A 82 -7.23 -11.86 -8.81
N PRO A 83 -6.85 -13.12 -8.48
CA PRO A 83 -7.79 -14.24 -8.48
C PRO A 83 -8.84 -14.20 -7.36
N SER A 84 -8.60 -13.43 -6.29
CA SER A 84 -9.40 -13.42 -5.06
C SER A 84 -10.28 -12.19 -4.91
N VAL A 85 -9.87 -11.07 -5.52
CA VAL A 85 -10.49 -9.73 -5.42
C VAL A 85 -10.47 -9.07 -6.79
N SER A 86 -11.54 -8.34 -7.14
CA SER A 86 -11.52 -7.46 -8.31
C SER A 86 -10.47 -6.37 -8.10
N LEU A 87 -9.56 -6.20 -9.05
CA LEU A 87 -8.56 -5.14 -9.00
C LEU A 87 -9.10 -3.85 -9.59
N SER A 88 -8.65 -2.71 -9.07
CA SER A 88 -8.85 -1.40 -9.70
C SER A 88 -8.19 -1.37 -11.09
N SER A 89 -8.62 -0.45 -11.97
CA SER A 89 -8.02 -0.24 -13.28
C SER A 89 -6.54 0.17 -13.21
N ARG A 90 -6.14 0.77 -12.08
CA ARG A 90 -4.75 1.09 -11.73
C ARG A 90 -4.46 0.53 -10.34
N PRO A 91 -4.17 -0.78 -10.23
CA PRO A 91 -4.10 -1.49 -8.95
C PRO A 91 -2.80 -1.25 -8.19
N GLN A 92 -1.84 -0.55 -8.79
CA GLN A 92 -0.59 -0.14 -8.15
C GLN A 92 -0.49 1.37 -8.25
N ARG A 93 -0.34 2.02 -7.10
CA ARG A 93 -0.23 3.47 -6.98
C ARG A 93 0.87 3.83 -5.98
N SER A 94 1.29 5.09 -5.99
CA SER A 94 2.28 5.58 -5.05
C SER A 94 1.96 7.00 -4.62
N ALA A 95 2.19 7.33 -3.35
CA ALA A 95 2.06 8.68 -2.81
C ALA A 95 2.74 8.80 -1.44
N ALA A 96 2.73 9.99 -0.85
CA ALA A 96 3.43 10.32 0.38
C ALA A 96 2.68 9.88 1.65
N PHE A 97 2.35 8.58 1.76
CA PHE A 97 1.74 8.01 2.97
C PHE A 97 2.73 7.97 4.13
N LYS A 98 2.41 8.64 5.25
CA LYS A 98 3.27 8.69 6.44
C LYS A 98 3.39 7.33 7.12
N VAL A 99 2.33 6.52 7.11
CA VAL A 99 2.36 5.16 7.67
C VAL A 99 3.36 4.24 6.96
N LEU A 100 3.67 4.51 5.69
CA LEU A 100 4.65 3.75 4.89
C LEU A 100 6.08 4.26 5.02
N ARG A 101 6.32 5.35 5.76
CA ARG A 101 7.62 6.00 5.86
C ARG A 101 8.54 5.25 6.84
N GLN A 102 9.14 4.17 6.36
CA GLN A 102 10.15 3.38 7.06
C GLN A 102 11.43 3.30 6.22
N ALA A 103 12.59 3.61 6.81
CA ALA A 103 13.85 3.63 6.06
C ALA A 103 14.35 2.22 5.72
N ASP A 104 14.21 1.27 6.65
CA ASP A 104 14.81 -0.07 6.60
C ASP A 104 13.80 -1.21 6.33
N THR A 105 12.51 -0.90 6.32
CA THR A 105 11.44 -1.90 6.28
C THR A 105 10.54 -1.69 5.06
N PRO A 106 10.53 -2.63 4.09
CA PRO A 106 9.64 -2.55 2.93
C PRO A 106 8.17 -2.52 3.37
N SER A 107 7.41 -1.55 2.89
CA SER A 107 6.07 -1.24 3.39
C SER A 107 5.10 -0.96 2.25
N VAL A 108 3.88 -1.45 2.36
CA VAL A 108 2.79 -1.23 1.40
C VAL A 108 1.47 -1.00 2.16
N LEU A 109 0.57 -0.20 1.59
CA LEU A 109 -0.81 -0.06 2.06
C LEU A 109 -1.72 -0.78 1.06
N VAL A 110 -2.65 -1.59 1.56
CA VAL A 110 -3.57 -2.35 0.72
C VAL A 110 -5.00 -1.87 0.96
N GLU A 111 -5.55 -1.18 -0.03
CA GLU A 111 -6.97 -0.85 -0.09
C GLU A 111 -7.71 -2.05 -0.71
N LEU A 112 -8.62 -2.66 0.02
CA LEU A 112 -9.28 -3.90 -0.42
C LEU A 112 -10.58 -3.66 -1.19
N GLY A 113 -11.18 -2.48 -1.05
CA GLY A 113 -12.43 -2.08 -1.66
C GLY A 113 -13.06 -0.93 -0.88
N TYR A 114 -14.05 -0.28 -1.47
CA TYR A 114 -14.61 0.95 -0.90
C TYR A 114 -15.89 0.67 -0.12
N MET A 115 -15.95 1.05 1.16
CA MET A 115 -17.19 0.94 1.95
C MET A 115 -18.36 1.75 1.36
N SER A 116 -18.08 2.76 0.53
CA SER A 116 -19.12 3.51 -0.20
C SER A 116 -19.74 2.75 -1.37
N ASN A 117 -19.13 1.64 -1.81
CA ASN A 117 -19.64 0.79 -2.88
C ASN A 117 -20.34 -0.43 -2.26
N ALA A 118 -21.63 -0.61 -2.52
CA ALA A 118 -22.44 -1.64 -1.87
C ALA A 118 -21.95 -3.08 -2.12
N GLU A 119 -21.32 -3.35 -3.27
CA GLU A 119 -20.77 -4.68 -3.55
C GLU A 119 -19.45 -4.91 -2.81
N ASP A 120 -18.55 -3.93 -2.78
CA ASP A 120 -17.32 -4.01 -1.99
C ASP A 120 -17.64 -4.09 -0.48
N GLU A 121 -18.60 -3.31 0.03
CA GLU A 121 -19.08 -3.39 1.42
C GLU A 121 -19.58 -4.80 1.78
N ARG A 122 -20.39 -5.41 0.90
CA ARG A 122 -20.90 -6.77 1.10
C ARG A 122 -19.76 -7.80 1.16
N LEU A 123 -18.73 -7.62 0.33
CA LEU A 123 -17.55 -8.50 0.32
C LEU A 123 -16.68 -8.26 1.57
N LEU A 124 -16.43 -7.01 1.95
CA LEU A 124 -15.66 -6.62 3.13
C LEU A 124 -16.28 -7.16 4.42
N ASN A 125 -17.60 -7.27 4.50
CA ASN A 125 -18.32 -7.87 5.63
C ASN A 125 -18.43 -9.41 5.58
N SER A 126 -17.95 -10.06 4.52
CA SER A 126 -18.01 -11.51 4.37
C SER A 126 -16.77 -12.21 4.93
N SER A 127 -16.94 -13.00 6.00
CA SER A 127 -15.83 -13.75 6.61
C SER A 127 -15.16 -14.73 5.64
N ALA A 128 -15.91 -15.33 4.71
CA ALA A 128 -15.38 -16.23 3.70
C ALA A 128 -14.51 -15.48 2.68
N TRP A 129 -14.91 -14.26 2.31
CA TRP A 129 -14.12 -13.40 1.45
C TRP A 129 -12.85 -12.93 2.17
N GLN A 130 -12.97 -12.42 3.40
CA GLN A 130 -11.83 -11.97 4.22
C GLN A 130 -10.76 -13.07 4.36
N ARG A 131 -11.17 -14.32 4.65
CA ARG A 131 -10.24 -15.47 4.73
C ARG A 131 -9.49 -15.72 3.43
N ARG A 132 -10.19 -15.63 2.29
CA ARG A 132 -9.57 -15.81 0.96
C ARG A 132 -8.55 -14.70 0.67
N VAL A 133 -8.90 -13.45 0.97
CA VAL A 133 -8.00 -12.30 0.79
C VAL A 133 -6.78 -12.39 1.69
N ALA A 134 -6.97 -12.72 2.98
CA ALA A 134 -5.86 -12.91 3.92
C ALA A 134 -4.91 -14.03 3.46
N ALA A 135 -5.45 -15.15 2.97
CA ALA A 135 -4.64 -16.23 2.40
C ALA A 135 -3.85 -15.78 1.16
N ALA A 136 -4.44 -14.94 0.30
CA ALA A 136 -3.75 -14.38 -0.86
C ALA A 136 -2.61 -13.42 -0.46
N ILE A 137 -2.81 -12.60 0.57
CA ILE A 137 -1.77 -11.73 1.13
C ILE A 137 -0.62 -12.56 1.72
N GLY A 138 -0.93 -13.61 2.49
CA GLY A 138 0.08 -14.53 3.03
C GLY A 138 0.90 -15.19 1.91
N ALA A 139 0.23 -15.72 0.88
CA ALA A 139 0.90 -16.31 -0.27
C ALA A 139 1.75 -15.30 -1.09
N ALA A 140 1.40 -14.01 -1.06
CA ALA A 140 2.23 -12.96 -1.65
C ALA A 140 3.52 -12.73 -0.84
N ALA A 141 3.41 -12.69 0.50
CA ALA A 141 4.56 -12.58 1.39
C ALA A 141 5.51 -13.77 1.20
N ASP A 142 4.99 -15.00 1.23
CA ASP A 142 5.78 -16.23 1.00
C ASP A 142 6.50 -16.19 -0.36
N SER A 143 5.79 -15.76 -1.41
CA SER A 143 6.35 -15.66 -2.75
C SER A 143 7.43 -14.58 -2.86
N TYR A 144 7.31 -13.49 -2.13
CA TYR A 144 8.29 -12.40 -2.09
C TYR A 144 9.57 -12.87 -1.39
N PHE A 145 9.46 -13.49 -0.21
CA PHE A 145 10.61 -13.99 0.53
C PHE A 145 11.31 -15.16 -0.17
N SER A 146 10.56 -16.09 -0.76
CA SER A 146 11.14 -17.25 -1.47
C SER A 146 12.06 -16.83 -2.63
N LYS A 147 11.66 -15.83 -3.42
CA LYS A 147 12.49 -15.31 -4.53
C LYS A 147 13.78 -14.67 -4.04
N ARG A 148 13.75 -14.03 -2.87
CA ARG A 148 14.91 -13.37 -2.27
C ARG A 148 15.90 -14.36 -1.68
N THR A 149 15.40 -15.37 -0.97
CA THR A 149 16.25 -16.45 -0.46
C THR A 149 16.95 -17.20 -1.60
N ALA A 150 16.28 -17.37 -2.75
CA ALA A 150 16.88 -17.96 -3.93
C ALA A 150 17.95 -17.07 -4.62
N LYS A 151 17.81 -15.73 -4.54
CA LYS A 151 18.78 -14.77 -5.10
C LYS A 151 20.01 -14.55 -4.19
N ALA A 152 19.86 -14.79 -2.89
CA ALA A 152 20.92 -14.68 -1.90
C ALA A 152 21.79 -15.94 -1.75
N ARG A 153 21.39 -17.04 -2.41
CA ARG A 153 22.16 -18.28 -2.55
C ARG A 153 22.86 -18.29 -3.90
#